data_AF-A0A1G0LF36-F1
#
_entry.id   AF-A0A1G0LF36-F1
#
_cell.length_a   1.000
_cell.length_b   1.000
_cell.length_c   1.000
_cell.angle_alpha   90.00
_cell.angle_beta   90.00
_cell.angle_gamma   90.00
#
_symmetry.space_group_name_H-M   'P 1'
#
loop_
_entity.id
_entity.type
_entity.pdbx_description
1 polymer ?
#
loop_
_entity_poly.entity_id
_entity_poly.type
_entity_poly.pdbx_seq_one_letter_code
_entity_poly.pdbx_strand_id
1 'polypeptide(L)'
;HDTITSNHPAIKPLATSTSCGDCHSDIISQYSASIHAESASCSGCHNPHRVSSSSEIAATEMNKQCAACHSNIKITASHAKWLPQAELHLGAIACVTCHSKAENYVISIYIARRDGAEPESKPDLVAYEDLLIYTNGDDIQYLIDKNRDNYISLDELRKFNRDPVNKNIYLKAMMTPVKPTHSFQTFDNRWDCTFCHASGPEIMQTSYLSFPKENGTFSQVSVEKGAAMDALQAIPNFYLMGSTRNGILNKLGLLIIAGGMVMPVGHGFLRFLTRKNRQ
;
A
#
# COMPACT_ATOMS: atom_id res chain seq x y z
N HIS A 1 -2.77 28.33 -3.82
CA HIS A 1 -3.13 29.76 -4.02
C HIS A 1 -4.52 29.92 -4.64
N ASP A 2 -5.20 28.85 -5.01
CA ASP A 2 -6.47 28.91 -5.77
C ASP A 2 -7.72 29.11 -4.88
N THR A 3 -7.55 29.15 -3.55
CA THR A 3 -8.59 29.40 -2.55
C THR A 3 -8.47 30.77 -1.87
N ILE A 4 -7.62 31.66 -2.40
CA ILE A 4 -7.48 33.01 -1.86
C ILE A 4 -8.69 33.81 -2.32
N THR A 5 -9.62 34.06 -1.39
CA THR A 5 -10.77 34.92 -1.63
C THR A 5 -10.31 36.37 -1.78
N SER A 6 -11.14 37.20 -2.41
CA SER A 6 -10.93 38.64 -2.56
C SER A 6 -10.78 39.40 -1.24
N ASN A 7 -11.03 38.75 -0.10
CA ASN A 7 -10.90 39.30 1.25
C ASN A 7 -9.55 38.98 1.93
N HIS A 8 -8.58 38.40 1.21
CA HIS A 8 -7.26 38.17 1.78
C HIS A 8 -6.59 39.53 2.12
N PRO A 9 -6.28 39.80 3.39
CA PRO A 9 -5.80 41.11 3.79
C PRO A 9 -4.46 41.38 3.11
N ALA A 10 -4.34 42.55 2.46
CA ALA A 10 -3.11 43.04 1.86
C ALA A 10 -2.15 43.53 2.95
N ILE A 11 -1.66 42.61 3.78
CA ILE A 11 -0.68 42.94 4.82
C ILE A 11 0.69 43.03 4.15
N LYS A 12 1.34 44.20 4.24
CA LYS A 12 2.77 44.37 3.94
C LYS A 12 3.57 43.35 4.77
N PRO A 13 4.50 42.57 4.18
CA PRO A 13 5.22 41.55 4.93
C PRO A 13 6.14 42.23 5.95
N LEU A 14 5.73 42.21 7.22
CA LEU A 14 6.51 42.67 8.37
C LEU A 14 6.94 41.51 9.28
N ALA A 15 6.73 40.27 8.85
CA ALA A 15 7.21 39.08 9.55
C ALA A 15 8.23 38.37 8.66
N THR A 16 9.41 38.09 9.21
CA THR A 16 10.34 37.10 8.67
C THR A 16 9.53 35.82 8.40
N SER A 17 9.31 35.47 7.14
CA SER A 17 8.53 34.28 6.80
C SER A 17 9.34 33.05 7.20
N THR A 18 8.88 32.31 8.21
CA THR A 18 9.45 31.02 8.59
C THR A 18 9.39 30.07 7.39
N SER A 19 10.53 29.48 7.05
CA SER A 19 10.64 28.48 6.00
C SER A 19 10.29 27.10 6.55
N CYS A 20 9.94 26.15 5.67
CA CYS A 20 9.73 24.76 6.09
C CYS A 20 10.98 24.19 6.81
N GLY A 21 12.18 24.57 6.35
CA GLY A 21 13.46 24.08 6.87
C GLY A 21 13.80 24.57 8.27
N ASP A 22 13.17 25.65 8.71
CA ASP A 22 13.39 26.19 10.06
C ASP A 22 12.91 25.19 11.13
N CYS A 23 11.93 24.34 10.79
CA CYS A 23 11.39 23.28 11.66
C CYS A 23 11.63 21.85 11.14
N HIS A 24 11.82 21.67 9.82
CA HIS A 24 11.92 20.36 9.17
C HIS A 24 13.28 20.14 8.48
N SER A 25 14.38 20.38 9.19
CA SER A 25 15.75 20.27 8.66
C SER A 25 16.05 18.92 8.01
N ASP A 26 15.63 17.81 8.65
CA ASP A 26 15.86 16.45 8.14
C ASP A 26 15.12 16.21 6.83
N ILE A 27 13.91 16.74 6.70
CA ILE A 27 13.08 16.63 5.50
C ILE A 27 13.71 17.42 4.36
N ILE A 28 14.18 18.64 4.63
CA ILE A 28 14.90 19.45 3.64
C ILE A 28 16.16 18.75 3.18
N SER A 29 16.93 18.13 4.08
CA SER A 29 18.13 17.37 3.71
C SER A 29 17.81 16.18 2.79
N GLN A 30 16.72 15.45 3.06
CA GLN A 30 16.29 14.36 2.18
C GLN A 30 15.79 14.85 0.82
N TYR A 31 15.05 15.96 0.80
CA TYR A 31 14.47 16.52 -0.40
C TYR A 31 15.51 17.18 -1.31
N SER A 32 16.46 17.93 -0.74
CA SER A 32 17.53 18.60 -1.49
C SER A 32 18.46 17.61 -2.21
N ALA A 33 18.58 16.39 -1.68
CA ALA A 33 19.31 15.30 -2.34
C ALA A 33 18.51 14.59 -3.45
N SER A 34 17.24 14.95 -3.67
CA SER A 34 16.38 14.34 -4.67
C SER A 34 16.44 15.08 -6.01
N ILE A 35 16.05 14.41 -7.09
CA ILE A 35 15.95 15.03 -8.43
C ILE A 35 14.89 16.13 -8.52
N HIS A 36 13.97 16.20 -7.56
CA HIS A 36 12.88 17.17 -7.55
C HIS A 36 13.27 18.52 -6.95
N ALA A 37 14.39 18.60 -6.23
CA ALA A 37 14.81 19.81 -5.53
C ALA A 37 14.95 21.05 -6.43
N GLU A 38 15.34 20.84 -7.69
CA GLU A 38 15.52 21.91 -8.68
C GLU A 38 14.25 22.18 -9.52
N SER A 39 13.24 21.32 -9.42
CA SER A 39 12.05 21.36 -10.30
C SER A 39 10.75 21.69 -9.57
N ALA A 40 10.70 21.50 -8.26
CA ALA A 40 9.52 21.79 -7.45
C ALA A 40 9.91 22.38 -6.09
N SER A 41 9.03 23.22 -5.54
CA SER A 41 9.09 23.64 -4.14
C SER A 41 8.21 22.73 -3.28
N CYS A 42 8.37 22.81 -1.95
CA CYS A 42 7.53 22.07 -1.00
C CYS A 42 6.03 22.25 -1.28
N SER A 43 5.64 23.50 -1.61
CA SER A 43 4.26 23.87 -1.89
C SER A 43 3.74 23.40 -3.25
N GLY A 44 4.63 22.88 -4.12
CA GLY A 44 4.25 22.25 -5.37
C GLY A 44 3.55 20.90 -5.16
N CYS A 45 3.81 20.23 -4.03
CA CYS A 45 3.14 18.97 -3.66
C CYS A 45 2.25 19.11 -2.42
N HIS A 46 2.71 19.89 -1.42
CA HIS A 46 1.99 20.06 -0.16
C HIS A 46 1.21 21.38 -0.10
N ASN A 47 0.02 21.36 0.47
CA ASN A 47 -0.71 22.59 0.80
C ASN A 47 -0.32 23.04 2.22
N PRO A 48 0.35 24.20 2.40
CA PRO A 48 0.77 24.66 3.73
C PRO A 48 -0.40 24.99 4.67
N HIS A 49 -1.62 25.19 4.14
CA HIS A 49 -2.83 25.42 4.93
C HIS A 49 -3.64 24.14 5.20
N ARG A 50 -3.22 22.99 4.67
CA ARG A 50 -3.86 21.69 4.89
C ARG A 50 -2.79 20.64 5.15
N VAL A 51 -2.47 20.47 6.42
CA VAL A 51 -1.46 19.52 6.87
C VAL A 51 -2.12 18.20 7.22
N SER A 52 -1.72 17.13 6.56
CA SER A 52 -2.15 15.77 6.84
C SER A 52 -0.92 14.86 6.84
N SER A 53 -0.89 13.93 7.78
CA SER A 53 0.10 12.85 7.78
C SER A 53 -0.16 11.86 6.63
N SER A 54 0.82 11.01 6.33
CA SER A 54 0.67 10.00 5.27
C SER A 54 -0.44 8.99 5.56
N SER A 55 -0.79 8.75 6.82
CA SER A 55 -1.92 7.90 7.23
C SER A 55 -3.28 8.59 7.09
N GLU A 56 -3.31 9.91 6.96
CA GLU A 56 -4.54 10.71 6.87
C GLU A 56 -4.94 11.04 5.42
N ILE A 57 -4.15 10.61 4.45
CA ILE A 57 -4.43 10.79 3.02
C ILE A 57 -4.47 9.45 2.31
N ALA A 58 -5.34 9.33 1.31
CA ALA A 58 -5.40 8.13 0.50
C ALA A 58 -4.19 8.03 -0.44
N ALA A 59 -3.78 6.80 -0.75
CA ALA A 59 -2.73 6.52 -1.73
C ALA A 59 -3.03 7.11 -3.11
N THR A 60 -4.30 7.10 -3.54
CA THR A 60 -4.74 7.74 -4.78
C THR A 60 -4.53 9.25 -4.76
N GLU A 61 -4.72 9.90 -3.60
CA GLU A 61 -4.48 11.32 -3.42
C GLU A 61 -2.98 11.66 -3.45
N MET A 62 -2.13 10.82 -2.86
CA MET A 62 -0.68 10.93 -3.02
C MET A 62 -0.29 10.87 -4.50
N ASN A 63 -0.86 9.93 -5.27
CA ASN A 63 -0.57 9.78 -6.70
C ASN A 63 -1.01 10.99 -7.53
N LYS A 64 -2.14 11.62 -7.18
CA LYS A 64 -2.60 12.85 -7.86
C LYS A 64 -1.62 14.01 -7.73
N GLN A 65 -0.93 14.13 -6.60
CA GLN A 65 0.12 15.16 -6.42
C GLN A 65 1.23 14.97 -7.45
N CYS A 66 1.65 13.74 -7.72
CA CYS A 66 2.62 13.44 -8.77
C CYS A 66 2.04 13.72 -10.17
N ALA A 67 0.76 13.38 -10.38
CA ALA A 67 0.08 13.54 -11.65
C ALA A 67 -0.14 15.00 -12.07
N ALA A 68 0.01 15.96 -11.15
CA ALA A 68 -0.02 17.39 -11.45
C ALA A 68 1.10 17.82 -12.43
N CYS A 69 2.23 17.11 -12.43
CA CYS A 69 3.34 17.35 -13.36
C CYS A 69 3.62 16.14 -14.28
N HIS A 70 3.41 14.93 -13.79
CA HIS A 70 3.65 13.70 -14.55
C HIS A 70 2.36 13.19 -15.19
N SER A 71 2.20 13.34 -16.51
CA SER A 71 0.96 12.91 -17.16
C SER A 71 0.75 11.39 -17.07
N ASN A 72 -0.45 10.97 -16.70
CA ASN A 72 -0.81 9.54 -16.53
C ASN A 72 -0.48 8.69 -17.77
N ILE A 73 -0.73 9.22 -18.96
CA ILE A 73 -0.41 8.51 -20.22
C ILE A 73 1.10 8.23 -20.33
N LYS A 74 1.94 9.22 -19.99
CA LYS A 74 3.40 9.04 -20.03
C LYS A 74 3.89 8.14 -18.90
N ILE A 75 3.31 8.24 -17.70
CA ILE A 75 3.58 7.34 -16.57
C ILE A 75 3.31 5.90 -17.01
N THR A 76 2.10 5.59 -17.45
CA THR A 76 1.73 4.22 -17.85
C THR A 76 2.64 3.72 -18.97
N ALA A 77 2.86 4.52 -20.02
CA ALA A 77 3.70 4.12 -21.15
C ALA A 77 5.16 3.88 -20.78
N SER A 78 5.73 4.64 -19.84
CA SER A 78 7.12 4.42 -19.39
C SER A 78 7.24 3.17 -18.52
N HIS A 79 6.27 2.94 -17.62
CA HIS A 79 6.26 1.77 -16.74
C HIS A 79 5.98 0.47 -17.51
N ALA A 80 5.10 0.50 -18.50
CA ALA A 80 4.77 -0.66 -19.33
C ALA A 80 5.97 -1.26 -20.09
N LYS A 81 7.09 -0.53 -20.19
CA LYS A 81 8.34 -1.04 -20.79
C LYS A 81 9.00 -2.16 -19.98
N TRP A 82 8.73 -2.23 -18.68
CA TRP A 82 9.41 -3.15 -17.78
C TRP A 82 8.48 -3.80 -16.74
N LEU A 83 7.40 -3.11 -16.36
CA LEU A 83 6.46 -3.52 -15.34
C LEU A 83 5.31 -4.31 -15.99
N PRO A 84 5.13 -5.60 -15.68
CA PRO A 84 4.00 -6.38 -16.16
C PRO A 84 2.68 -5.77 -15.69
N GLN A 85 1.68 -5.70 -16.58
CA GLN A 85 0.35 -5.16 -16.26
C GLN A 85 0.43 -3.78 -15.57
N ALA A 86 1.23 -2.87 -16.13
CA ALA A 86 1.59 -1.60 -15.50
C ALA A 86 0.40 -0.80 -14.96
N GLU A 87 -0.74 -0.76 -15.66
CA GLU A 87 -1.93 -0.05 -15.19
C GLU A 87 -2.51 -0.64 -13.90
N LEU A 88 -2.62 -1.97 -13.83
CA LEU A 88 -3.09 -2.66 -12.62
C LEU A 88 -2.11 -2.47 -11.46
N HIS A 89 -0.80 -2.52 -11.76
CA HIS A 89 0.23 -2.34 -10.75
C HIS A 89 0.20 -0.92 -10.17
N LEU A 90 0.11 0.11 -11.03
CA LEU A 90 0.00 1.51 -10.63
C LEU A 90 -1.31 1.81 -9.87
N GLY A 91 -2.38 1.07 -10.16
CA GLY A 91 -3.64 1.12 -9.41
C GLY A 91 -3.59 0.45 -8.02
N ALA A 92 -2.53 -0.30 -7.73
CA ALA A 92 -2.36 -1.05 -6.47
C ALA A 92 -1.27 -0.49 -5.54
N ILE A 93 -0.60 0.61 -5.92
CA ILE A 93 0.49 1.20 -5.12
C ILE A 93 0.41 2.73 -5.11
N ALA A 94 0.97 3.34 -4.06
CA ALA A 94 1.34 4.75 -4.13
C ALA A 94 2.64 4.94 -4.93
N CYS A 95 2.79 6.02 -5.70
CA CYS A 95 4.02 6.33 -6.46
C CYS A 95 5.25 6.34 -5.55
N VAL A 96 5.10 6.92 -4.35
CA VAL A 96 6.16 7.01 -3.32
C VAL A 96 6.56 5.66 -2.73
N THR A 97 5.79 4.59 -2.97
CA THR A 97 6.18 3.22 -2.60
C THR A 97 7.45 2.82 -3.35
N CYS A 98 7.55 3.18 -4.63
CA CYS A 98 8.73 2.91 -5.47
C CYS A 98 9.66 4.12 -5.56
N HIS A 99 9.10 5.32 -5.76
CA HIS A 99 9.87 6.55 -5.99
C HIS A 99 10.30 7.26 -4.70
N SER A 100 10.65 6.51 -3.66
CA SER A 100 11.25 7.03 -2.43
C SER A 100 12.18 5.99 -1.80
N LYS A 101 12.97 6.40 -0.80
CA LYS A 101 13.82 5.51 0.02
C LYS A 101 13.08 4.83 1.17
N ALA A 102 11.75 4.79 1.17
CA ALA A 102 11.01 4.03 2.17
C ALA A 102 11.41 2.54 2.14
N GLU A 103 11.47 1.89 3.30
CA GLU A 103 11.87 0.47 3.41
C GLU A 103 10.75 -0.41 3.98
N ASN A 104 9.78 0.19 4.67
CA ASN A 104 8.68 -0.50 5.31
C ASN A 104 7.36 -0.06 4.70
N TYR A 105 6.51 -1.03 4.39
CA TYR A 105 5.24 -0.83 3.69
C TYR A 105 4.12 -1.55 4.40
N VAL A 106 2.91 -1.02 4.23
CA VAL A 106 1.67 -1.60 4.75
C VAL A 106 0.65 -1.69 3.63
N ILE A 107 -0.36 -2.52 3.85
CA ILE A 107 -1.53 -2.56 2.98
C ILE A 107 -2.59 -1.63 3.54
N SER A 108 -2.85 -0.53 2.84
CA SER A 108 -3.98 0.34 3.11
C SER A 108 -5.17 -0.13 2.29
N ILE A 109 -6.26 -0.47 2.95
CA ILE A 109 -7.51 -0.93 2.35
C ILE A 109 -8.48 0.23 2.35
N TYR A 110 -9.13 0.47 1.22
CA TYR A 110 -10.14 1.51 1.04
C TYR A 110 -11.43 0.88 0.54
N ILE A 111 -12.53 1.62 0.65
CA ILE A 111 -13.79 1.26 -0.01
C ILE A 111 -13.86 2.01 -1.33
N ALA A 112 -14.02 1.29 -2.43
CA ALA A 112 -14.06 1.83 -3.79
C ALA A 112 -15.34 1.42 -4.52
N ARG A 113 -15.75 2.23 -5.52
CA ARG A 113 -16.90 1.93 -6.37
C ARG A 113 -16.56 0.90 -7.43
N ARG A 114 -17.52 0.00 -7.73
CA ARG A 114 -17.35 -1.09 -8.70
C ARG A 114 -17.82 -0.74 -10.12
N ASP A 115 -18.54 0.36 -10.29
CA ASP A 115 -19.18 0.79 -11.54
C ASP A 115 -18.23 1.55 -12.49
N GLY A 116 -16.99 1.83 -12.06
CA GLY A 116 -15.95 2.41 -12.91
C GLY A 116 -15.58 1.50 -14.08
N ALA A 117 -15.14 2.10 -15.19
CA ALA A 117 -14.74 1.36 -16.40
C ALA A 117 -13.50 0.48 -16.18
N GLU A 118 -12.57 0.92 -15.33
CA GLU A 118 -11.35 0.18 -14.97
C GLU A 118 -11.12 0.25 -13.44
N PRO A 119 -11.96 -0.43 -12.64
CA PRO A 119 -12.01 -0.21 -11.19
C PRO A 119 -10.69 -0.57 -10.50
N GLU A 120 -9.91 -1.50 -11.07
CA GLU A 120 -8.65 -1.96 -10.48
C GLU A 120 -7.43 -1.10 -10.79
N SER A 121 -7.33 -0.55 -12.01
CA SER A 121 -6.22 0.33 -12.40
C SER A 121 -6.47 1.78 -11.97
N LYS A 122 -7.74 2.19 -11.91
CA LYS A 122 -8.17 3.55 -11.60
C LYS A 122 -9.25 3.50 -10.51
N PRO A 123 -8.89 3.13 -9.27
CA PRO A 123 -9.85 3.00 -8.20
C PRO A 123 -10.50 4.34 -7.85
N ASP A 124 -11.83 4.35 -7.89
CA ASP A 124 -12.66 5.46 -7.42
C ASP A 124 -13.07 5.22 -5.97
N LEU A 125 -12.45 5.94 -5.04
CA LEU A 125 -12.68 5.76 -3.61
C LEU A 125 -14.01 6.42 -3.22
N VAL A 126 -14.83 5.70 -2.46
CA VAL A 126 -16.13 6.19 -2.02
C VAL A 126 -15.95 7.31 -1.00
N ALA A 127 -16.65 8.44 -1.18
CA ALA A 127 -16.60 9.57 -0.26
C ALA A 127 -17.36 9.28 1.05
N TYR A 128 -17.07 10.07 2.08
CA TYR A 128 -17.72 9.95 3.40
C TYR A 128 -19.25 10.01 3.31
N GLU A 129 -19.78 10.99 2.59
CA GLU A 129 -21.21 11.23 2.41
C GLU A 129 -21.95 10.06 1.74
N ASP A 130 -21.31 9.41 0.76
CA ASP A 130 -21.88 8.25 0.07
C ASP A 130 -21.89 7.01 0.98
N LEU A 131 -20.87 6.84 1.82
CA LEU A 131 -20.79 5.72 2.76
C LEU A 131 -21.84 5.81 3.87
N LEU A 132 -22.22 7.03 4.29
CA LEU A 132 -23.30 7.22 5.28
C LEU A 132 -24.64 6.65 4.80
N ILE A 133 -24.87 6.57 3.49
CA ILE A 133 -26.09 5.97 2.93
C ILE A 133 -26.15 4.47 3.27
N TYR A 134 -25.01 3.79 3.26
CA TYR A 134 -24.92 2.35 3.60
C TYR A 134 -25.14 2.07 5.08
N THR A 135 -24.89 3.06 5.95
CA THR A 135 -25.05 2.94 7.40
C THR A 135 -26.32 3.62 7.92
N ASN A 136 -27.17 4.17 7.05
CA ASN A 136 -28.34 4.99 7.42
C ASN A 136 -27.97 6.15 8.37
N GLY A 137 -26.81 6.77 8.15
CA GLY A 137 -26.31 7.89 8.95
C GLY A 137 -25.59 7.51 10.25
N ASP A 138 -25.44 6.22 10.56
CA ASP A 138 -24.53 5.76 11.64
C ASP A 138 -23.06 5.86 11.20
N ASP A 139 -22.12 5.69 12.13
CA ASP A 139 -20.68 5.71 11.85
C ASP A 139 -20.31 4.71 10.73
N ILE A 140 -19.63 5.21 9.70
CA ILE A 140 -19.22 4.44 8.52
C ILE A 140 -18.23 3.32 8.85
N GLN A 141 -17.51 3.41 9.98
CA GLN A 141 -16.65 2.32 10.44
C GLN A 141 -17.45 1.03 10.66
N TYR A 142 -18.68 1.16 11.16
CA TYR A 142 -19.59 0.03 11.43
C TYR A 142 -20.20 -0.59 10.18
N LEU A 143 -19.87 -0.07 9.00
CA LEU A 143 -20.13 -0.78 7.76
C LEU A 143 -19.40 -2.14 7.74
N ILE A 144 -18.19 -2.18 8.31
CA ILE A 144 -17.32 -3.36 8.32
C ILE A 144 -17.07 -3.85 9.76
N ASP A 145 -16.73 -2.96 10.69
CA ASP A 145 -16.55 -3.27 12.12
C ASP A 145 -17.92 -3.51 12.80
N LYS A 146 -18.44 -4.74 12.71
CA LYS A 146 -19.80 -5.05 13.17
C LYS A 146 -19.85 -5.28 14.68
N ASN A 147 -18.76 -5.73 15.28
CA ASN A 147 -18.67 -5.96 16.72
C ASN A 147 -18.28 -4.70 17.52
N ARG A 148 -17.87 -3.62 16.83
CA ARG A 148 -17.50 -2.30 17.40
C ARG A 148 -16.30 -2.35 18.34
N ASP A 149 -15.36 -3.25 18.09
CA ASP A 149 -14.15 -3.40 18.92
C ASP A 149 -12.96 -2.55 18.42
N ASN A 150 -13.16 -1.77 17.36
CA ASN A 150 -12.13 -0.95 16.71
C ASN A 150 -10.97 -1.78 16.14
N TYR A 151 -11.29 -2.99 15.68
CA TYR A 151 -10.36 -3.92 15.06
C TYR A 151 -11.07 -4.75 13.99
N ILE A 152 -10.56 -4.74 12.77
CA ILE A 152 -11.25 -5.42 11.66
C ILE A 152 -10.77 -6.86 11.54
N SER A 153 -11.65 -7.82 11.81
CA SER A 153 -11.37 -9.24 11.62
C SER A 153 -11.43 -9.68 10.16
N LEU A 154 -10.78 -10.80 9.82
CA LEU A 154 -10.90 -11.38 8.47
C LEU A 154 -12.33 -11.81 8.16
N ASP A 155 -13.08 -12.25 9.16
CA ASP A 155 -14.48 -12.64 9.01
C ASP A 155 -15.37 -11.44 8.63
N GLU A 156 -15.14 -10.27 9.23
CA GLU A 156 -15.83 -9.02 8.87
C GLU A 156 -15.53 -8.58 7.43
N LEU A 157 -14.27 -8.66 7.00
CA LEU A 157 -13.92 -8.37 5.60
C LEU A 157 -14.64 -9.33 4.62
N ARG A 158 -14.66 -10.63 4.94
CA ARG A 158 -15.38 -11.63 4.13
C ARG A 158 -16.88 -11.37 4.10
N LYS A 159 -17.48 -11.03 5.25
CA LYS A 159 -18.90 -10.68 5.35
C LYS A 159 -19.21 -9.46 4.51
N PHE A 160 -18.41 -8.40 4.60
CA PHE A 160 -18.56 -7.20 3.78
C PHE A 160 -18.56 -7.54 2.28
N ASN A 161 -17.60 -8.35 1.81
CA ASN A 161 -17.50 -8.73 0.39
C ASN A 161 -18.65 -9.62 -0.10
N ARG A 162 -19.22 -10.44 0.78
CA ARG A 162 -20.30 -11.38 0.44
C ARG A 162 -21.69 -10.76 0.58
N ASP A 163 -21.81 -9.63 1.25
CA ASP A 163 -23.08 -8.95 1.47
C ASP A 163 -23.63 -8.39 0.14
N PRO A 164 -24.82 -8.84 -0.32
CA PRO A 164 -25.45 -8.33 -1.54
C PRO A 164 -25.72 -6.83 -1.53
N VAL A 165 -25.87 -6.22 -0.35
CA VAL A 165 -26.06 -4.76 -0.21
C VAL A 165 -24.82 -4.01 -0.71
N ASN A 166 -23.64 -4.59 -0.53
CA ASN A 166 -22.36 -3.98 -0.90
C ASN A 166 -21.96 -4.27 -2.35
N LYS A 167 -22.84 -4.83 -3.19
CA LYS A 167 -22.49 -5.24 -4.57
C LYS A 167 -21.87 -4.13 -5.44
N ASN A 168 -22.21 -2.87 -5.16
CA ASN A 168 -21.73 -1.70 -5.92
C ASN A 168 -20.40 -1.13 -5.38
N ILE A 169 -19.93 -1.60 -4.24
CA ILE A 169 -18.68 -1.19 -3.61
C ILE A 169 -17.78 -2.41 -3.36
N TYR A 170 -16.50 -2.17 -3.15
CA TYR A 170 -15.54 -3.24 -2.88
C TYR A 170 -14.34 -2.76 -2.08
N LEU A 171 -13.61 -3.71 -1.49
CA LEU A 171 -12.36 -3.42 -0.78
C LEU A 171 -11.21 -3.32 -1.77
N LYS A 172 -10.62 -2.13 -1.88
CA LYS A 172 -9.42 -1.87 -2.66
C LYS A 172 -8.21 -1.78 -1.76
N ALA A 173 -7.31 -2.76 -1.86
CA ALA A 173 -6.01 -2.69 -1.21
C ALA A 173 -4.99 -1.94 -2.08
N MET A 174 -4.20 -1.09 -1.44
CA MET A 174 -3.05 -0.42 -2.05
C MET A 174 -1.86 -0.47 -1.09
N MET A 175 -0.67 -0.72 -1.64
CA MET A 175 0.57 -0.71 -0.87
C MET A 175 1.09 0.71 -0.71
N THR A 176 1.32 1.10 0.54
CA THR A 176 1.81 2.43 0.93
C THR A 176 3.00 2.31 1.88
N PRO A 177 3.93 3.28 1.89
CA PRO A 177 4.99 3.29 2.88
C PRO A 177 4.43 3.61 4.27
N VAL A 178 4.90 2.91 5.30
CA VAL A 178 4.61 3.25 6.71
C VAL A 178 5.04 4.69 7.00
N LYS A 179 6.23 5.04 6.52
CA LYS A 179 6.80 6.38 6.61
C LYS A 179 7.47 6.72 5.27
N PRO A 180 6.89 7.63 4.47
CA PRO A 180 7.54 8.09 3.25
C PRO A 180 8.79 8.92 3.57
N THR A 181 9.82 8.78 2.74
CA THR A 181 10.99 9.67 2.73
C THR A 181 10.82 10.74 1.67
N HIS A 182 11.48 11.89 1.80
CA HIS A 182 11.40 12.96 0.80
C HIS A 182 12.49 12.88 -0.29
N SER A 183 13.19 11.75 -0.39
CA SER A 183 14.11 11.47 -1.49
C SER A 183 13.36 10.92 -2.71
N PHE A 184 12.72 11.81 -3.47
CA PHE A 184 11.90 11.43 -4.62
C PHE A 184 12.72 11.24 -5.90
N GLN A 185 12.95 9.99 -6.29
CA GLN A 185 13.71 9.59 -7.48
C GLN A 185 13.53 8.09 -7.76
N THR A 186 14.20 7.55 -8.78
CA THR A 186 14.29 6.11 -9.02
C THR A 186 15.42 5.47 -8.21
N PHE A 187 15.23 4.21 -7.80
CA PHE A 187 16.24 3.42 -7.07
C PHE A 187 16.38 2.02 -7.70
N ASP A 188 17.60 1.50 -7.79
CA ASP A 188 17.90 0.25 -8.50
C ASP A 188 17.18 -0.97 -7.90
N ASN A 189 17.04 -1.01 -6.58
CA ASN A 189 16.34 -2.08 -5.88
C ASN A 189 14.82 -2.09 -6.11
N ARG A 190 14.25 -1.09 -6.80
CA ARG A 190 12.80 -1.02 -7.12
C ARG A 190 12.46 -1.70 -8.43
N TRP A 191 13.45 -1.99 -9.26
CA TRP A 191 13.31 -2.78 -10.48
C TRP A 191 13.30 -4.28 -10.19
N ASP A 192 13.84 -4.67 -9.03
CA ASP A 192 13.78 -6.04 -8.53
C ASP A 192 12.40 -6.30 -7.90
N CYS A 193 11.57 -7.07 -8.61
CA CYS A 193 10.24 -7.46 -8.16
C CYS A 193 10.26 -8.13 -6.77
N THR A 194 11.36 -8.79 -6.39
CA THR A 194 11.48 -9.47 -5.10
C THR A 194 11.55 -8.50 -3.92
N PHE A 195 11.96 -7.25 -4.15
CA PHE A 195 12.00 -6.24 -3.10
C PHE A 195 10.61 -6.05 -2.45
N CYS A 196 9.55 -6.04 -3.27
CA CYS A 196 8.16 -5.94 -2.81
C CYS A 196 7.46 -7.30 -2.69
N HIS A 197 7.69 -8.24 -3.62
CA HIS A 197 6.98 -9.52 -3.62
C HIS A 197 7.66 -10.63 -2.81
N ALA A 198 8.86 -10.39 -2.25
CA ALA A 198 9.56 -11.35 -1.41
C ALA A 198 9.93 -10.80 -0.02
N SER A 199 9.37 -9.64 0.37
CA SER A 199 9.61 -9.00 1.68
C SER A 199 9.14 -9.85 2.87
N GLY A 200 8.52 -11.00 2.60
CA GLY A 200 8.20 -12.02 3.59
C GLY A 200 6.95 -11.70 4.41
N PRO A 201 6.45 -12.69 5.17
CA PRO A 201 5.20 -12.56 5.91
C PRO A 201 5.28 -11.54 7.06
N GLU A 202 6.47 -11.20 7.57
CA GLU A 202 6.61 -10.31 8.74
C GLU A 202 6.35 -8.83 8.41
N ILE A 203 6.82 -8.35 7.26
CA ILE A 203 6.63 -6.94 6.85
C ILE A 203 5.21 -6.73 6.29
N MET A 204 4.60 -7.78 5.73
CA MET A 204 3.39 -7.66 4.89
C MET A 204 2.11 -8.16 5.56
N GLN A 205 2.17 -8.46 6.86
CA GLN A 205 1.01 -8.86 7.67
C GLN A 205 0.19 -7.68 8.18
N THR A 206 0.78 -6.48 8.24
CA THR A 206 0.13 -5.30 8.80
C THR A 206 -0.72 -4.63 7.72
N SER A 207 -2.03 -4.58 7.97
CA SER A 207 -3.00 -3.96 7.09
C SER A 207 -3.88 -3.00 7.89
N TYR A 208 -4.32 -1.94 7.24
CA TYR A 208 -5.21 -0.95 7.83
C TYR A 208 -6.40 -0.74 6.91
N LEU A 209 -7.60 -0.66 7.48
CA LEU A 209 -8.78 -0.20 6.78
C LEU A 209 -8.90 1.31 6.98
N SER A 210 -8.87 2.04 5.88
CA SER A 210 -8.90 3.51 5.82
C SER A 210 -10.32 3.99 5.54
N PHE A 211 -10.89 4.71 6.50
CA PHE A 211 -12.21 5.33 6.38
C PHE A 211 -12.08 6.83 6.10
N PRO A 212 -12.78 7.37 5.09
CA PRO A 212 -12.79 8.81 4.84
C PRO A 212 -13.50 9.55 5.99
N LYS A 213 -13.10 10.79 6.25
CA LYS A 213 -13.75 11.69 7.20
C LYS A 213 -14.42 12.85 6.48
N GLU A 214 -15.34 13.52 7.16
CA GLU A 214 -16.06 14.69 6.65
C GLU A 214 -15.13 15.82 6.16
N ASN A 215 -13.99 16.03 6.84
CA ASN A 215 -12.98 17.03 6.45
C ASN A 215 -12.08 16.59 5.27
N GLY A 216 -12.38 15.44 4.64
CA GLY A 216 -11.66 14.87 3.52
C GLY A 216 -10.30 14.24 3.87
N THR A 217 -10.00 14.02 5.15
CA THR A 217 -8.87 13.17 5.57
C THR A 217 -9.34 11.73 5.80
N PHE A 218 -8.44 10.84 6.21
CA PHE A 218 -8.74 9.44 6.52
C PHE A 218 -8.37 9.10 7.97
N SER A 219 -9.11 8.16 8.56
CA SER A 219 -8.70 7.41 9.76
C SER A 219 -8.41 5.97 9.40
N GLN A 220 -7.48 5.36 10.12
CA GLN A 220 -7.07 3.97 9.91
C GLN A 220 -7.44 3.12 11.12
N VAL A 221 -8.07 1.97 10.85
CA VAL A 221 -8.36 0.92 11.82
C VAL A 221 -7.49 -0.28 11.52
N SER A 222 -6.92 -0.90 12.55
CA SER A 222 -6.05 -2.07 12.36
C SER A 222 -6.87 -3.27 11.90
N VAL A 223 -6.28 -4.07 11.02
CA VAL A 223 -6.90 -5.29 10.49
C VAL A 223 -6.16 -6.52 11.01
N GLU A 224 -6.89 -7.61 11.18
CA GLU A 224 -6.34 -8.92 11.52
C GLU A 224 -5.19 -9.32 10.60
N LYS A 225 -4.11 -9.81 11.23
CA LYS A 225 -2.91 -10.25 10.53
C LYS A 225 -3.28 -11.33 9.54
N GLY A 226 -2.85 -11.13 8.30
CA GLY A 226 -3.12 -12.07 7.22
C GLY A 226 -4.25 -11.65 6.29
N ALA A 227 -4.78 -10.43 6.38
CA ALA A 227 -5.72 -9.90 5.39
C ALA A 227 -5.14 -9.91 3.96
N ALA A 228 -3.85 -9.57 3.82
CA ALA A 228 -3.12 -9.67 2.55
C ALA A 228 -2.85 -11.13 2.09
N MET A 229 -3.11 -12.12 2.96
CA MET A 229 -2.89 -13.56 2.73
C MET A 229 -4.18 -14.27 2.35
N ASP A 230 -5.27 -13.85 2.98
CA ASP A 230 -6.63 -14.25 2.67
C ASP A 230 -7.22 -13.42 1.53
N ALA A 231 -6.35 -12.98 0.62
CA ALA A 231 -6.68 -12.24 -0.58
C ALA A 231 -7.87 -12.85 -1.33
N LEU A 232 -7.92 -14.18 -1.49
CA LEU A 232 -8.98 -14.85 -2.24
C LEU A 232 -10.40 -14.68 -1.66
N GLN A 233 -10.54 -14.30 -0.38
CA GLN A 233 -11.87 -14.15 0.26
C GLN A 233 -12.09 -12.79 0.93
N ALA A 234 -11.05 -12.19 1.50
CA ALA A 234 -11.12 -10.91 2.20
C ALA A 234 -10.83 -9.71 1.29
N ILE A 235 -9.95 -9.84 0.28
CA ILE A 235 -9.63 -8.75 -0.68
C ILE A 235 -9.32 -9.36 -2.06
N PRO A 236 -10.36 -9.80 -2.80
CA PRO A 236 -10.21 -10.69 -3.96
C PRO A 236 -9.27 -10.18 -5.04
N ASN A 237 -9.11 -8.86 -5.15
CA ASN A 237 -8.36 -8.21 -6.22
C ASN A 237 -6.93 -7.81 -5.81
N PHE A 238 -6.45 -8.27 -4.66
CA PHE A 238 -5.10 -7.99 -4.19
C PHE A 238 -4.40 -9.28 -3.74
N TYR A 239 -3.63 -9.90 -4.64
CA TYR A 239 -2.76 -11.03 -4.30
C TYR A 239 -1.30 -10.64 -4.43
N LEU A 240 -0.58 -10.70 -3.32
CA LEU A 240 0.86 -10.53 -3.31
C LEU A 240 1.55 -11.90 -3.25
N MET A 241 2.35 -12.22 -4.26
CA MET A 241 3.20 -13.42 -4.21
C MET A 241 4.07 -13.39 -2.94
N GLY A 242 4.31 -14.57 -2.35
CA GLY A 242 5.19 -14.69 -1.18
C GLY A 242 4.58 -14.29 0.16
N SER A 243 3.44 -13.58 0.17
CA SER A 243 2.72 -13.30 1.41
C SER A 243 2.38 -14.64 2.08
N THR A 244 1.69 -15.55 1.38
CA THR A 244 1.11 -16.82 1.87
C THR A 244 2.10 -17.91 2.34
N ARG A 245 3.40 -17.63 2.45
CA ARG A 245 4.40 -18.60 2.92
C ARG A 245 4.12 -19.05 4.35
N ASN A 246 3.78 -20.33 4.52
CA ASN A 246 3.56 -20.95 5.82
C ASN A 246 4.81 -21.71 6.29
N GLY A 247 5.39 -21.30 7.41
CA GLY A 247 6.58 -21.93 7.99
C GLY A 247 6.39 -23.40 8.38
N ILE A 248 5.16 -23.82 8.72
CA ILE A 248 4.84 -25.21 9.05
C ILE A 248 4.89 -26.07 7.79
N LEU A 249 4.27 -25.63 6.69
CA LEU A 249 4.33 -26.33 5.41
C LEU A 249 5.76 -26.42 4.88
N ASN A 250 6.57 -25.37 5.06
CA ASN A 250 7.99 -25.41 4.71
C ASN A 250 8.74 -26.48 5.51
N LYS A 251 8.49 -26.57 6.83
CA LYS A 251 9.09 -27.61 7.70
C LYS A 251 8.64 -29.01 7.31
N LEU A 252 7.35 -29.20 7.01
CA LEU A 252 6.81 -30.48 6.54
C LEU A 252 7.40 -30.87 5.19
N GLY A 253 7.51 -29.94 4.24
CA GLY A 253 8.16 -30.15 2.96
C GLY A 253 9.63 -30.54 3.12
N LEU A 254 10.37 -29.87 4.01
CA LEU A 254 11.74 -30.22 4.35
C LEU A 254 11.84 -31.65 4.93
N LEU A 255 10.92 -32.03 5.83
CA LEU A 255 10.86 -33.38 6.39
C LEU A 255 10.59 -34.44 5.32
N ILE A 256 9.70 -34.17 4.36
CA ILE A 256 9.43 -35.08 3.25
C ILE A 256 10.67 -35.27 2.38
N ILE A 257 11.36 -34.18 2.03
CA ILE A 257 12.60 -34.24 1.24
C ILE A 257 13.69 -35.02 2.01
N ALA A 258 13.90 -34.68 3.28
CA ALA A 258 14.88 -35.36 4.14
C ALA A 258 14.56 -36.86 4.27
N GLY A 259 13.30 -37.20 4.55
CA GLY A 259 12.83 -38.59 4.61
C GLY A 259 13.02 -39.34 3.30
N GLY A 260 12.70 -38.70 2.17
CA GLY A 260 12.90 -39.26 0.83
C GLY A 260 14.38 -39.50 0.50
N MET A 261 15.30 -38.70 1.05
CA MET A 261 16.75 -38.89 0.89
C MET A 261 17.32 -40.03 1.75
N VAL A 262 16.64 -40.45 2.83
CA VAL A 262 17.14 -41.53 3.71
C VAL A 262 17.37 -42.83 2.95
N MET A 263 16.45 -43.22 2.07
CA MET A 263 16.59 -44.46 1.29
C MET A 263 17.74 -44.43 0.27
N PRO A 264 17.85 -43.48 -0.67
CA PRO A 264 18.94 -43.46 -1.64
C PRO A 264 20.31 -43.22 -1.00
N VAL A 265 20.41 -42.31 -0.02
CA VAL A 265 21.68 -42.03 0.68
C VAL A 265 22.05 -43.20 1.58
N GLY A 266 21.09 -43.71 2.37
CA GLY A 266 21.32 -44.85 3.26
C GLY A 266 21.67 -46.13 2.49
N HIS A 267 20.93 -46.45 1.43
CA HIS A 267 21.23 -47.58 0.56
C HIS A 267 22.57 -47.41 -0.16
N GLY A 268 22.85 -46.23 -0.70
CA GLY A 268 24.14 -45.91 -1.34
C GLY A 268 25.31 -46.06 -0.37
N PHE A 269 25.17 -45.58 0.86
CA PHE A 269 26.17 -45.68 1.91
C PHE A 269 26.39 -47.13 2.38
N LEU A 270 25.32 -47.90 2.59
CA LEU A 270 25.40 -49.34 2.88
C LEU A 270 26.07 -50.12 1.75
N ARG A 271 25.76 -49.81 0.49
CA ARG A 271 26.40 -50.43 -0.67
C ARG A 271 27.88 -50.07 -0.76
N PHE A 272 28.25 -48.86 -0.39
CA PHE A 272 29.65 -48.43 -0.30
C PHE A 272 30.42 -49.18 0.79
N LEU A 273 29.85 -49.29 2.00
CA LEU A 273 30.47 -50.02 3.12
C LEU A 273 30.60 -51.52 2.86
N THR A 274 29.58 -52.13 2.24
CA THR A 274 29.57 -53.56 1.93
C THR A 274 30.37 -53.91 0.66
N ARG A 275 30.94 -52.92 -0.04
CA ARG A 275 31.73 -53.12 -1.27
C ARG A 275 32.94 -54.04 -1.07
N LYS A 276 33.60 -53.98 0.09
CA LYS A 276 34.76 -54.86 0.40
C LYS A 276 34.37 -56.31 0.69
N ASN A 277 33.11 -56.58 1.03
CA ASN A 277 32.61 -57.93 1.36
C ASN A 277 31.93 -58.62 0.16
N ARG A 278 31.85 -57.94 -0.99
CA ARG A 278 31.42 -58.54 -2.25
C ARG A 278 32.66 -59.08 -2.97
N GLN A 279 33.02 -60.33 -2.66
CA GLN A 279 33.81 -61.19 -3.55
C GLN A 279 32.90 -61.73 -4.65
#